data_AF-A0A5C8MLC5-F1
#
_entry.id   AF-A0A5C8MLC5-F1
#
_cell.length_a   1.000
_cell.length_b   1.000
_cell.length_c   1.000
_cell.angle_alpha   90.00
_cell.angle_beta   90.00
_cell.angle_gamma   90.00
#
_symmetry.space_group_name_H-M   'P 1'
#
loop_
_entity.id
_entity.type
_entity.pdbx_description
1 polymer ?
#
loop_
_entity_poly.entity_id
_entity_poly.type
_entity_poly.pdbx_seq_one_letter_code
_entity_poly.pdbx_strand_id
1 'polypeptide(L)'
;MSSSHKFVIDTNIFIEAYKRYYSFDIAPSFWDALLQHAENGNIISIDRVKQEINSFHKNDELSEWANHYFAQWFEPTDKIEVLRTYQEIITWAVQQGQYFEAAKREFASAADSWLIAFAKTYNFIVVTHEQFHPNSKSRIFILFAEKTPHL
;
A
#
# COMPACT_ATOMS: atom_id res chain seq x y z
N MET A 1 -17.29 20.35 -8.24
CA MET A 1 -15.94 20.34 -7.62
C MET A 1 -15.31 19.01 -7.96
N SER A 2 -14.15 18.99 -8.60
CA SER A 2 -13.45 17.74 -8.90
C SER A 2 -13.04 17.11 -7.57
N SER A 3 -13.61 15.96 -7.22
CA SER A 3 -13.10 15.16 -6.10
C SER A 3 -11.70 14.71 -6.50
N SER A 4 -10.65 15.39 -6.01
CA SER A 4 -9.28 14.91 -6.17
C SER A 4 -9.09 13.76 -5.19
N HIS A 5 -9.36 12.54 -5.66
CA HIS A 5 -9.04 11.34 -4.89
C HIS A 5 -7.52 11.26 -4.76
N LYS A 6 -7.04 11.11 -3.53
CA LYS A 6 -5.63 10.80 -3.26
C LYS A 6 -5.43 9.29 -3.34
N PHE A 7 -4.28 8.88 -3.87
CA PHE A 7 -3.92 7.49 -4.04
C PHE A 7 -2.86 7.08 -3.02
N VAL A 8 -3.00 5.89 -2.45
CA VAL A 8 -2.01 5.27 -1.57
C VAL A 8 -1.29 4.18 -2.34
N ILE A 9 0.01 4.37 -2.54
CA ILE A 9 0.84 3.46 -3.34
C ILE A 9 1.41 2.36 -2.47
N ASP A 10 1.23 1.13 -2.93
CA ASP A 10 1.75 -0.11 -2.35
C ASP A 10 3.24 -0.35 -2.68
N THR A 11 3.94 -1.07 -1.81
CA THR A 11 5.33 -1.54 -1.96
C THR A 11 5.57 -2.17 -3.33
N ASN A 12 4.63 -2.99 -3.80
CA ASN A 12 4.80 -3.73 -5.04
C ASN A 12 4.97 -2.83 -6.27
N ILE A 13 4.33 -1.67 -6.33
CA ILE A 13 4.45 -0.71 -7.43
C ILE A 13 5.90 -0.22 -7.53
N PHE A 14 6.50 0.16 -6.41
CA PHE A 14 7.89 0.63 -6.35
C PHE A 14 8.86 -0.48 -6.75
N ILE A 15 8.71 -1.68 -6.16
CA ILE A 15 9.62 -2.79 -6.39
C ILE A 15 9.53 -3.30 -7.83
N GLU A 16 8.33 -3.46 -8.37
CA GLU A 16 8.15 -3.97 -9.74
C GLU A 16 8.59 -2.95 -10.78
N ALA A 17 8.30 -1.66 -10.58
CA ALA A 17 8.80 -0.59 -11.45
C ALA A 17 10.33 -0.63 -11.50
N TYR A 18 10.99 -0.63 -10.35
CA TYR A 18 12.45 -0.66 -10.26
C TYR A 18 13.07 -1.94 -10.86
N LYS A 19 12.49 -3.12 -10.61
CA LYS A 19 13.07 -4.39 -11.06
C LYS A 19 12.83 -4.75 -12.51
N ARG A 20 11.68 -4.37 -13.10
CA ARG A 20 11.23 -4.96 -14.37
C ARG A 20 11.22 -4.00 -15.55
N TYR A 21 10.79 -2.77 -15.35
CA TYR A 21 10.39 -1.90 -16.47
C TYR A 21 11.07 -0.53 -16.43
N TYR A 22 11.42 -0.06 -15.24
CA TYR A 22 11.72 1.34 -14.98
C TYR A 22 12.82 1.48 -13.91
N SER A 23 13.97 0.81 -14.06
CA SER A 23 15.13 1.18 -13.25
C SER A 23 15.46 2.66 -13.45
N PHE A 24 16.11 3.30 -12.48
CA PHE A 24 16.37 4.75 -12.51
C PHE A 24 17.13 5.18 -13.77
N ASP A 25 18.10 4.38 -14.22
CA ASP A 25 18.85 4.65 -15.45
C ASP A 25 18.03 4.52 -16.74
N ILE A 26 16.98 3.68 -16.73
CA ILE A 26 16.19 3.37 -17.93
C ILE A 26 15.01 4.33 -18.06
N ALA A 27 14.36 4.67 -16.96
CA ALA A 27 13.16 5.51 -16.97
C ALA A 27 13.14 6.51 -15.81
N PRO A 28 14.07 7.47 -15.76
CA PRO A 28 14.11 8.48 -14.70
C PRO A 28 12.82 9.31 -14.64
N SER A 29 12.23 9.59 -15.80
CA SER A 29 10.96 10.32 -15.91
C SER A 29 9.77 9.68 -15.16
N PHE A 30 9.77 8.36 -14.97
CA PHE A 30 8.74 7.69 -14.16
C PHE A 30 8.85 8.10 -12.69
N TRP A 31 10.07 8.10 -12.16
CA TRP A 31 10.35 8.47 -10.77
C TRP A 31 10.14 9.96 -10.53
N ASP A 32 10.51 10.81 -11.50
CA ASP A 32 10.21 12.24 -11.47
C ASP A 32 8.69 12.50 -11.47
N ALA A 33 7.93 11.75 -12.26
CA ALA A 33 6.48 11.85 -12.28
C ALA A 33 5.86 11.44 -10.93
N LEU A 34 6.36 10.39 -10.28
CA LEU A 34 5.93 10.04 -8.92
C LEU A 34 6.17 11.19 -7.94
N LEU A 35 7.36 11.80 -7.96
CA LEU A 35 7.66 12.95 -7.10
C LEU A 35 6.70 14.11 -7.39
N GLN A 36 6.49 14.47 -8.65
CA GLN A 36 5.55 15.54 -9.04
C GLN A 36 4.12 15.25 -8.58
N HIS A 37 3.64 14.02 -8.72
CA HIS A 37 2.31 13.66 -8.23
C HIS A 37 2.22 13.73 -6.71
N ALA A 38 3.29 13.40 -5.99
CA ALA A 38 3.34 13.46 -4.54
C ALA A 38 3.38 14.91 -4.04
N GLU A 39 4.19 15.76 -4.68
CA GLU A 39 4.25 17.22 -4.44
C GLU A 39 2.88 17.88 -4.65
N ASN A 40 2.16 17.47 -5.70
CA ASN A 40 0.81 17.96 -5.98
C ASN A 40 -0.27 17.36 -5.04
N GLY A 41 0.11 16.49 -4.11
CA GLY A 41 -0.81 15.87 -3.15
C GLY A 41 -1.73 14.80 -3.75
N ASN A 42 -1.41 14.28 -4.93
CA ASN A 42 -2.21 13.24 -5.59
C ASN A 42 -1.86 11.84 -5.10
N ILE A 43 -0.61 11.60 -4.72
CA ILE A 43 -0.15 10.30 -4.24
C ILE A 43 0.56 10.42 -2.90
N ILE A 44 0.49 9.36 -2.11
CA ILE A 44 1.28 9.13 -0.90
C ILE A 44 1.57 7.63 -0.79
N SER A 45 2.35 7.25 0.21
CA SER A 45 2.41 5.88 0.70
C SER A 45 2.44 5.90 2.23
N ILE A 46 2.62 4.74 2.89
CA ILE A 46 2.61 4.63 4.35
C ILE A 46 3.95 4.16 4.90
N ASP A 47 4.22 4.47 6.16
CA ASP A 47 5.43 4.05 6.88
C ASP A 47 5.72 2.53 6.79
N ARG A 48 4.68 1.69 6.77
CA ARG A 48 4.82 0.23 6.60
C ARG A 48 5.37 -0.16 5.23
N VAL A 49 4.95 0.52 4.16
CA VAL A 49 5.51 0.31 2.81
C VAL A 49 6.98 0.71 2.78
N LYS A 50 7.34 1.83 3.42
CA LYS A 50 8.75 2.23 3.55
C LYS A 50 9.59 1.16 4.28
N GLN A 51 9.04 0.58 5.35
CA GLN A 51 9.69 -0.50 6.10
C GLN A 51 9.89 -1.76 5.24
N GLU A 52 8.90 -2.12 4.43
CA GLU A 52 9.00 -3.25 3.50
C GLU A 52 10.04 -3.02 2.41
N ILE A 53 10.05 -1.84 1.76
CA ILE A 53 11.08 -1.46 0.79
C ILE A 53 12.47 -1.67 1.40
N ASN A 54 12.71 -1.10 2.58
CA ASN A 54 13.99 -1.23 3.28
C ASN A 54 14.34 -2.68 3.70
N SER A 55 13.33 -3.53 3.92
CA SER A 55 13.53 -4.93 4.28
C SER A 55 13.91 -5.80 3.08
N PHE A 56 13.30 -5.53 1.92
CA PHE A 56 13.58 -6.24 0.67
C PHE A 56 14.85 -5.74 -0.03
N HIS A 57 15.18 -4.47 0.17
CA HIS A 57 16.23 -3.75 -0.53
C HIS A 57 17.19 -3.12 0.48
N LYS A 58 18.27 -3.83 0.79
CA LYS A 58 19.27 -3.39 1.79
C LYS A 58 20.26 -2.43 1.14
N ASN A 59 19.99 -1.13 1.26
CA ASN A 59 20.85 -0.05 0.76
C ASN A 59 21.13 -0.14 -0.75
N ASP A 60 20.12 -0.53 -1.52
CA ASP A 60 20.17 -0.32 -2.97
C ASP A 60 19.54 1.01 -3.36
N GLU A 61 19.63 1.34 -4.64
CA GLU A 61 19.17 2.61 -5.20
C GLU A 61 17.69 2.90 -4.90
N LEU A 62 16.82 1.89 -4.90
CA LEU A 62 15.41 2.07 -4.57
C LEU A 62 15.21 2.44 -3.10
N SER A 63 15.89 1.73 -2.19
CA SER A 63 15.82 2.05 -0.77
C SER A 63 16.41 3.44 -0.48
N GLU A 64 17.50 3.82 -1.13
CA GLU A 64 18.08 5.16 -1.01
C GLU A 64 17.11 6.21 -1.53
N TRP A 65 16.46 5.97 -2.68
CA TRP A 65 15.52 6.90 -3.25
C TRP A 65 14.30 7.12 -2.35
N ALA A 66 13.72 6.04 -1.81
CA ALA A 66 12.58 6.10 -0.91
C ALA A 66 12.92 6.84 0.40
N ASN A 67 14.14 6.69 0.90
CA ASN A 67 14.57 7.31 2.16
C ASN A 67 15.04 8.76 2.03
N HIS A 68 15.39 9.23 0.83
CA HIS A 68 15.90 10.59 0.62
C HIS A 68 14.95 11.47 -0.19
N TYR A 69 14.45 10.99 -1.33
CA TYR A 69 13.60 11.79 -2.20
C TYR A 69 12.13 11.65 -1.83
N PHE A 70 11.63 10.42 -1.65
CA PHE A 70 10.20 10.19 -1.38
C PHE A 70 9.81 10.25 0.11
N ALA A 71 10.79 10.45 1.01
CA ALA A 71 10.64 10.18 2.43
C ALA A 71 9.49 10.93 3.13
N GLN A 72 9.19 12.15 2.69
CA GLN A 72 8.16 13.01 3.28
C GLN A 72 6.73 12.61 2.92
N TRP A 73 6.54 11.77 1.90
CA TRP A 73 5.22 11.31 1.45
C TRP A 73 4.85 9.91 1.97
N PHE A 74 5.62 9.39 2.92
CA PHE A 74 5.23 8.25 3.73
C PHE A 74 4.50 8.72 4.99
N GLU A 75 3.20 8.48 5.04
CA GLU A 75 2.36 8.84 6.18
C GLU A 75 2.44 7.79 7.30
N PRO A 76 2.45 8.22 8.57
CA PRO A 76 2.47 7.29 9.69
C PRO A 76 1.11 6.60 9.87
N THR A 77 1.16 5.33 10.27
CA THR A 77 -0.03 4.48 10.50
C THR A 77 -0.48 4.40 11.96
N ASP A 78 0.25 5.06 12.88
CA ASP A 78 0.02 5.03 14.33
C ASP A 78 -1.09 5.97 14.82
N LYS A 79 -1.75 6.69 13.91
CA LYS A 79 -2.91 7.54 14.19
C LYS A 79 -4.08 6.69 14.70
N ILE A 80 -4.78 7.17 15.73
CA ILE A 80 -5.84 6.43 16.44
C ILE A 80 -6.97 5.99 15.50
N GLU A 81 -7.34 6.85 14.56
CA GLU A 81 -8.36 6.58 13.54
C GLU A 81 -7.95 5.42 12.61
N VAL A 82 -6.69 5.39 12.16
CA VAL A 82 -6.15 4.32 11.32
C VAL A 82 -6.10 3.01 12.11
N LEU A 83 -5.65 3.05 13.36
CA LEU A 83 -5.63 1.90 14.25
C LEU A 83 -7.03 1.30 14.48
N ARG A 84 -8.06 2.13 14.63
CA ARG A 84 -9.44 1.67 14.77
C ARG A 84 -9.93 0.96 13.51
N THR A 85 -9.75 1.57 12.36
CA THR A 85 -10.15 0.97 11.07
C THR A 85 -9.36 -0.31 10.79
N TYR A 86 -8.08 -0.34 11.15
CA TYR A 86 -7.26 -1.55 11.08
C TYR A 86 -7.84 -2.68 11.95
N GLN A 87 -8.20 -2.40 13.21
CA GLN A 87 -8.82 -3.39 14.10
C GLN A 87 -10.13 -3.94 13.51
N GLU A 88 -10.96 -3.10 12.89
CA GLU A 88 -12.18 -3.54 12.21
C GLU A 88 -11.88 -4.50 11.07
N ILE A 89 -10.90 -4.17 10.21
CA ILE A 89 -10.48 -5.01 9.07
C ILE A 89 -9.93 -6.35 9.55
N ILE A 90 -9.08 -6.36 10.58
CA ILE A 90 -8.53 -7.61 11.14
C ILE A 90 -9.62 -8.45 11.79
N THR A 91 -10.55 -7.83 12.52
CA THR A 91 -11.68 -8.54 13.13
C THR A 91 -12.53 -9.21 12.05
N TRP A 92 -12.85 -8.49 10.99
CA TRP A 92 -13.56 -9.04 9.84
C TRP A 92 -12.80 -10.23 9.21
N ALA A 93 -11.49 -10.08 8.99
CA ALA A 93 -10.66 -11.11 8.37
C ALA A 93 -10.60 -12.40 9.22
N VAL A 94 -10.50 -12.26 10.54
CA VAL A 94 -10.49 -13.40 11.48
C VAL A 94 -11.82 -14.15 11.50
N GLN A 95 -12.94 -13.44 11.34
CA GLN A 95 -14.28 -14.02 11.29
C GLN A 95 -14.56 -14.79 9.99
N GLN A 96 -13.74 -14.61 8.95
CA GLN A 96 -13.91 -15.34 7.70
C GLN A 96 -13.50 -16.81 7.85
N GLY A 97 -14.49 -17.71 7.79
CA GLY A 97 -14.27 -19.16 7.90
C GLY A 97 -13.58 -19.80 6.69
N GLN A 98 -13.43 -19.07 5.59
CA GLN A 98 -12.83 -19.58 4.34
C GLN A 98 -11.29 -19.60 4.34
N TYR A 99 -10.65 -18.79 5.19
CA TYR A 99 -9.20 -18.63 5.23
C TYR A 99 -8.56 -19.46 6.34
N PHE A 100 -7.35 -19.97 6.07
CA PHE A 100 -6.55 -20.64 7.10
C PHE A 100 -6.05 -19.66 8.15
N GLU A 101 -5.84 -20.15 9.38
CA GLU A 101 -5.29 -19.34 10.48
C GLU A 101 -3.91 -18.74 10.15
N ALA A 102 -3.10 -19.43 9.35
CA ALA A 102 -1.84 -18.88 8.86
C ALA A 102 -2.05 -17.66 7.94
N ALA A 103 -3.05 -17.72 7.05
CA ALA A 103 -3.38 -16.62 6.14
C ALA A 103 -3.91 -15.39 6.91
N LYS A 104 -4.72 -15.62 7.96
CA LYS A 104 -5.20 -14.55 8.85
C LYS A 104 -4.04 -13.88 9.59
N ARG A 105 -3.08 -14.66 10.09
CA ARG A 105 -1.87 -14.13 10.75
C ARG A 105 -0.98 -13.35 9.79
N GLU A 106 -0.74 -13.88 8.59
CA GLU A 106 0.01 -13.19 7.53
C GLU A 106 -0.62 -11.83 7.22
N PHE A 107 -1.94 -11.82 6.94
CA PHE A 107 -2.69 -10.61 6.65
C PHE A 107 -2.61 -9.58 7.80
N ALA A 108 -2.72 -10.01 9.06
CA ALA A 108 -2.58 -9.14 10.24
C ALA A 108 -1.16 -8.65 10.52
N SER A 109 -0.17 -9.03 9.70
CA SER A 109 1.22 -8.60 9.84
C SER A 109 1.78 -7.91 8.59
N ALA A 110 1.13 -8.08 7.45
CA ALA A 110 1.52 -7.50 6.16
C ALA A 110 1.24 -6.00 6.08
N ALA A 111 2.01 -5.24 5.29
CA ALA A 111 1.71 -3.83 5.04
C ALA A 111 0.35 -3.63 4.36
N ASP A 112 -0.13 -4.60 3.57
CA ASP A 112 -1.38 -4.53 2.81
C ASP A 112 -2.58 -4.20 3.71
N SER A 113 -2.71 -4.87 4.86
CA SER A 113 -3.84 -4.64 5.77
C SER A 113 -3.81 -3.25 6.39
N TRP A 114 -2.61 -2.70 6.66
CA TRP A 114 -2.42 -1.32 7.10
C TRP A 114 -2.70 -0.32 5.99
N LEU A 115 -2.27 -0.62 4.77
CA LEU A 115 -2.47 0.21 3.59
C LEU A 115 -3.97 0.35 3.27
N ILE A 116 -4.70 -0.76 3.36
CA ILE A 116 -6.15 -0.81 3.24
C ILE A 116 -6.83 0.00 4.36
N ALA A 117 -6.40 -0.18 5.61
CA ALA A 117 -6.95 0.55 6.74
C ALA A 117 -6.76 2.06 6.60
N PHE A 118 -5.55 2.48 6.20
CA PHE A 118 -5.21 3.87 5.96
C PHE A 118 -6.08 4.46 4.83
N ALA A 119 -6.17 3.76 3.70
CA ALA A 119 -6.98 4.22 2.57
C ALA A 119 -8.48 4.34 2.94
N LYS A 120 -9.03 3.35 3.66
CA LYS A 120 -10.42 3.41 4.15
C LYS A 120 -10.64 4.57 5.12
N THR A 121 -9.69 4.83 6.03
CA THR A 121 -9.79 5.91 7.03
C THR A 121 -9.92 7.29 6.39
N TYR A 122 -9.16 7.54 5.31
CA TYR A 122 -9.10 8.84 4.65
C TYR A 122 -9.86 8.92 3.33
N ASN A 123 -10.60 7.87 2.97
CA ASN A 123 -11.31 7.75 1.69
C ASN A 123 -10.37 7.92 0.47
N PHE A 124 -9.22 7.26 0.52
CA PHE A 124 -8.24 7.22 -0.56
C PHE A 124 -8.35 5.92 -1.37
N ILE A 125 -7.74 5.91 -2.56
CA ILE A 125 -7.74 4.75 -3.46
C ILE A 125 -6.40 4.03 -3.34
N VAL A 126 -6.44 2.72 -3.13
CA VAL A 126 -5.23 1.87 -3.10
C VAL A 126 -4.75 1.61 -4.54
N VAL A 127 -3.46 1.82 -4.78
CA VAL A 127 -2.80 1.45 -6.04
C VAL A 127 -1.86 0.29 -5.77
N THR A 128 -2.21 -0.87 -6.31
CA THR A 128 -1.48 -2.14 -6.14
C THR A 128 -1.50 -2.93 -7.44
N HIS A 129 -0.47 -3.76 -7.67
CA HIS A 129 -0.42 -4.72 -8.77
C HIS A 129 -0.98 -6.10 -8.41
N GLU A 130 -1.50 -6.29 -7.19
CA GLU A 130 -2.09 -7.56 -6.79
C GLU A 130 -3.41 -7.85 -7.52
N GLN A 131 -3.54 -9.09 -8.03
CA GLN A 131 -4.78 -9.56 -8.63
C GLN A 131 -5.68 -10.19 -7.57
N PHE A 132 -6.95 -9.80 -7.55
CA PHE A 132 -7.93 -10.40 -6.66
C PHE A 132 -8.28 -11.83 -7.08
N HIS A 133 -8.04 -12.76 -6.16
CA HIS A 133 -8.38 -14.17 -6.33
C HIS A 133 -9.51 -14.58 -5.37
N PRO A 134 -10.79 -14.59 -5.81
CA PRO A 134 -11.94 -14.82 -4.93
C PRO A 134 -11.95 -16.19 -4.26
N ASN A 135 -11.28 -17.18 -4.85
CA ASN A 135 -11.21 -18.55 -4.33
C ASN A 135 -9.94 -18.83 -3.51
N SER A 136 -9.15 -17.79 -3.20
CA SER A 136 -7.95 -17.95 -2.39
C SER A 136 -8.32 -18.39 -0.96
N LYS A 137 -7.64 -19.43 -0.46
CA LYS A 137 -7.75 -19.89 0.94
C LYS A 137 -6.50 -19.59 1.76
N SER A 138 -5.37 -19.39 1.07
CA SER A 138 -4.04 -19.21 1.65
C SER A 138 -3.62 -17.74 1.78
N ARG A 139 -4.33 -16.80 1.14
CA ARG A 139 -4.08 -15.36 1.20
C ARG A 139 -5.37 -14.56 1.14
N ILE A 140 -5.41 -13.42 1.84
CA ILE A 140 -6.54 -12.49 1.84
C ILE A 140 -6.21 -11.33 0.91
N PHE A 141 -7.05 -11.11 -0.10
CA PHE A 141 -6.95 -9.97 -1.02
C PHE A 141 -8.14 -9.05 -0.77
N ILE A 142 -7.91 -7.75 -0.61
CA ILE A 142 -8.98 -6.76 -0.54
C ILE A 142 -8.75 -5.71 -1.62
N LEU A 143 -9.67 -5.64 -2.58
CA LEU A 143 -9.72 -4.55 -3.55
C LEU A 143 -10.63 -3.44 -3.02
N PHE A 144 -10.10 -2.22 -2.94
CA PHE A 144 -10.90 -1.01 -2.84
C PHE A 144 -10.86 -0.27 -4.18
N ALA A 145 -11.92 -0.47 -4.98
CA ALA A 145 -12.20 0.31 -6.18
C ALA A 145 -13.69 0.66 -6.18
N GLU A 146 -14.08 1.76 -5.52
CA GLU A 146 -15.43 2.39 -5.44
C GLU A 146 -16.69 1.48 -5.27
N LYS A 147 -16.59 0.15 -5.18
CA LYS A 147 -17.72 -0.78 -5.32
C LYS A 147 -17.67 -1.96 -4.35
N THR A 148 -17.45 -1.69 -3.07
CA THR A 148 -17.71 -2.67 -2.00
C THR A 148 -18.55 -2.01 -0.90
N PRO A 149 -19.90 -1.97 -1.05
CA PRO A 149 -20.80 -1.24 -0.15
C PRO A 149 -21.03 -1.89 1.22
N HIS A 150 -20.20 -2.84 1.65
CA HIS A 150 -20.48 -3.69 2.83
C HIS A 150 -19.31 -3.84 3.81
N LEU A 151 -18.39 -2.87 3.87
CA LEU A 151 -17.38 -2.77 4.93
C LEU A 151 -17.38 -1.38 5.57
#